data_AF-A0A348Y6G3-F1
#
_entry.id   AF-A0A348Y6G3-F1
#
_cell.length_a   1.000
_cell.length_b   1.000
_cell.length_c   1.000
_cell.angle_alpha   90.00
_cell.angle_beta   90.00
_cell.angle_gamma   90.00
#
_symmetry.space_group_name_H-M   'P 1'
#
loop_
_entity.id
_entity.type
_entity.pdbx_description
1 polymer ?
#
loop_
_entity_poly.entity_id
_entity_poly.type
_entity_poly.pdbx_seq_one_letter_code
_entity_poly.pdbx_strand_id
1 'polypeptide(L)'
;SYADSEFGMPARLTAVIQPNIGTGEILDIERDVDLGGSLHAKGMLIMTSYLRALFSQHHALNFSASLAFEQSYAHIDGDSATVSEGCALLSALANVPINQSLAITGSMNQLGEV
;
A
#
# COMPACT_ATOMS: atom_id res chain seq x y z
N SER A 1 -8.43 -23.64 -25.35
CA SER A 1 -9.05 -22.32 -25.26
C SER A 1 -9.03 -21.94 -23.79
N TYR A 2 -8.26 -20.93 -23.39
CA TYR A 2 -8.14 -20.48 -21.98
C TYR A 2 -9.30 -19.56 -21.55
N ALA A 3 -10.47 -19.72 -22.18
CA ALA A 3 -11.54 -18.74 -22.11
C ALA A 3 -12.12 -18.52 -20.69
N ASP A 4 -11.90 -19.47 -19.76
CA ASP A 4 -12.39 -19.42 -18.38
C ASP A 4 -11.27 -19.64 -17.34
N SER A 5 -10.01 -19.30 -17.67
CA SER A 5 -8.88 -19.46 -16.74
C SER A 5 -8.52 -18.15 -16.06
N GLU A 6 -8.50 -18.14 -14.73
CA GLU A 6 -8.00 -17.02 -13.93
C GLU A 6 -6.49 -17.18 -13.68
N PHE A 7 -5.73 -16.09 -13.86
CA PHE A 7 -4.29 -16.07 -13.64
C PHE A 7 -3.92 -14.93 -12.70
N GLY A 8 -3.10 -15.24 -11.69
CA GLY A 8 -2.41 -14.23 -10.91
C GLY A 8 -1.20 -13.70 -11.66
N MET A 9 -0.98 -12.39 -11.61
CA MET A 9 0.23 -11.76 -12.16
C MET A 9 0.88 -10.87 -11.08
N PRO A 10 2.21 -10.82 -11.01
CA PRO A 10 2.89 -9.88 -10.13
C PRO A 10 2.61 -8.46 -10.62
N ALA A 11 2.18 -7.59 -9.71
CA ALA A 11 2.07 -6.16 -9.95
C ALA A 11 3.21 -5.45 -9.21
N ARG A 12 3.86 -4.49 -9.86
CA ARG A 12 4.93 -3.71 -9.23
C ARG A 12 4.27 -2.59 -8.44
N LEU A 13 4.53 -2.57 -7.13
CA LEU A 13 4.08 -1.50 -6.23
C LEU A 13 5.27 -0.59 -5.88
N THR A 14 5.04 0.72 -5.86
CA THR A 14 6.03 1.71 -5.41
C THR A 14 5.46 2.57 -4.30
N ALA A 15 6.33 2.97 -3.37
CA ALA A 15 6.03 3.92 -2.32
C ALA A 15 7.07 5.05 -2.35
N VAL A 16 6.62 6.30 -2.26
CA VAL A 16 7.49 7.48 -2.17
C VAL A 16 7.15 8.25 -0.91
N ILE A 17 8.17 8.64 -0.15
CA ILE A 17 8.03 9.46 1.06
C ILE A 17 8.46 10.90 0.74
N GLN A 18 7.63 11.86 1.10
CA GLN A 18 7.98 13.28 1.15
C GLN A 18 8.22 13.70 2.62
N PRO A 19 9.49 13.74 3.08
CA PRO A 19 9.80 14.05 4.47
C PRO A 19 9.56 15.54 4.80
N ASN A 20 9.22 15.82 6.05
CA ASN A 20 8.98 17.18 6.58
C ASN A 20 7.81 17.93 5.92
N ILE A 21 6.89 17.19 5.31
CA ILE A 21 5.69 17.70 4.67
C ILE A 21 4.51 16.90 5.21
N GLY A 22 3.37 17.54 5.46
CA GLY A 22 2.13 16.86 5.83
C GLY A 22 2.11 16.24 7.23
N THR A 23 1.04 15.50 7.50
CA THR A 23 0.69 14.96 8.81
C THR A 23 0.43 13.44 8.79
N GLY A 24 1.12 12.74 7.89
CA GLY A 24 0.90 11.31 7.66
C GLY A 24 -0.28 11.04 6.74
N GLU A 25 -0.50 11.89 5.75
CA GLU A 25 -1.38 11.58 4.62
C GLU A 25 -0.67 10.59 3.69
N ILE A 26 -1.43 9.62 3.20
CA ILE A 26 -0.97 8.64 2.21
C ILE A 26 -1.89 8.78 1.01
N LEU A 27 -1.33 9.22 -0.11
CA LEU A 27 -2.01 9.29 -1.40
C LEU A 27 -1.99 7.90 -2.04
N ASP A 28 -3.18 7.36 -2.27
CA ASP A 28 -3.41 6.17 -3.08
C ASP A 28 -3.69 6.64 -4.51
N ILE A 29 -2.72 6.46 -5.42
CA ILE A 29 -2.82 6.98 -6.79
C ILE A 29 -3.93 6.26 -7.56
N GLU A 30 -4.06 4.94 -7.40
CA GLU A 30 -5.11 4.16 -8.05
C GLU A 30 -6.50 4.65 -7.63
N ARG A 31 -6.70 4.93 -6.34
CA ARG A 31 -7.97 5.45 -5.85
C ARG A 31 -8.26 6.86 -6.34
N ASP A 32 -7.26 7.75 -6.38
CA ASP A 32 -7.42 9.16 -6.79
C ASP A 32 -7.77 9.31 -8.27
N VAL A 33 -7.39 8.33 -9.10
CA VAL A 33 -7.73 8.27 -10.54
C VAL A 33 -8.87 7.29 -10.86
N ASP A 34 -9.66 6.90 -9.85
CA ASP A 34 -10.83 6.00 -9.95
C ASP A 34 -10.52 4.59 -10.51
N LEU A 35 -9.26 4.15 -10.44
CA LEU A 35 -8.86 2.77 -10.72
C LEU A 35 -8.95 1.87 -9.48
N GLY A 36 -8.95 2.42 -8.27
CA GLY A 36 -9.10 1.70 -7.02
C GLY A 36 -10.57 1.52 -6.58
N GLY A 37 -10.96 0.28 -6.31
CA GLY A 37 -12.29 -0.10 -5.82
C GLY A 37 -12.48 0.10 -4.32
N SER A 38 -13.67 -0.27 -3.83
CA SER A 38 -14.09 0.03 -2.45
C SER A 38 -13.37 -0.82 -1.39
N LEU A 39 -13.01 -2.07 -1.72
CA LEU A 39 -12.27 -2.94 -0.80
C LEU A 39 -10.81 -2.51 -0.74
N HIS A 40 -10.24 -2.10 -1.87
CA HIS A 40 -8.89 -1.52 -1.92
C HIS A 40 -8.80 -0.25 -1.05
N ALA A 41 -9.73 0.69 -1.25
CA ALA A 41 -9.81 1.91 -0.44
C ALA A 41 -9.94 1.60 1.06
N LYS A 42 -10.71 0.57 1.42
CA LYS A 42 -10.86 0.12 2.81
C LYS A 42 -9.54 -0.43 3.36
N GLY A 43 -8.81 -1.24 2.60
CA GLY A 43 -7.48 -1.75 2.96
C GLY A 43 -6.49 -0.62 3.22
N MET A 44 -6.48 0.38 2.34
CA MET A 44 -5.64 1.58 2.49
C MET A 44 -5.95 2.37 3.77
N LEU A 45 -7.23 2.52 4.13
CA LEU A 45 -7.62 3.16 5.39
C LEU A 45 -7.19 2.34 6.61
N ILE A 46 -7.27 1.01 6.54
CA ILE A 46 -6.81 0.10 7.58
C ILE A 46 -5.30 0.23 7.81
N MET A 47 -4.50 0.17 6.75
CA MET A 47 -3.06 0.33 6.83
C MET A 47 -2.67 1.74 7.32
N THR A 48 -3.35 2.78 6.86
CA THR A 48 -3.11 4.15 7.33
C THR A 48 -3.37 4.27 8.84
N SER A 49 -4.44 3.63 9.34
CA SER A 49 -4.73 3.56 10.77
C SER A 49 -3.65 2.82 11.54
N TYR A 50 -3.16 1.68 11.03
CA TYR A 50 -2.07 0.92 11.63
C TYR A 50 -0.79 1.75 11.74
N LEU A 51 -0.36 2.41 10.65
CA LEU A 51 0.86 3.25 10.65
C LEU A 51 0.73 4.42 11.63
N ARG A 52 -0.44 5.06 11.69
CA ARG A 52 -0.73 6.09 12.70
C ARG A 52 -0.63 5.54 14.11
N ALA A 53 -1.23 4.38 14.39
CA ALA A 53 -1.15 3.76 15.71
C ALA A 53 0.29 3.38 16.10
N LEU A 54 1.08 2.90 15.13
CA LEU A 54 2.47 2.49 15.33
C LEU A 54 3.40 3.67 15.68
N PHE A 55 3.25 4.81 15.01
CA PHE A 55 4.19 5.93 15.16
C PHE A 55 3.71 7.04 16.12
N SER A 56 2.39 7.27 16.23
CA SER A 56 1.84 8.39 17.00
C SER A 56 2.14 8.34 18.50
N GLN A 57 2.46 7.17 19.05
CA GLN A 57 2.87 7.03 20.44
C GLN A 57 4.21 7.71 20.73
N HIS A 58 5.07 7.86 19.72
CA HIS A 58 6.43 8.36 19.89
C HIS A 58 6.58 9.77 19.34
N HIS A 59 6.05 10.04 18.13
CA HIS A 59 6.19 11.32 17.45
C HIS A 59 4.97 11.62 16.57
N ALA A 60 4.71 12.90 16.33
CA ALA A 60 3.80 13.29 15.26
C ALA A 60 4.34 12.81 13.91
N LEU A 61 3.46 12.29 13.06
CA LEU A 61 3.82 11.97 11.68
C LEU A 61 4.17 13.27 10.95
N ASN A 62 5.41 13.36 10.45
CA ASN A 62 5.92 14.53 9.72
C ASN A 62 6.41 14.12 8.32
N PHE A 63 5.54 13.40 7.62
CA PHE A 63 5.73 13.01 6.23
C PHE A 63 4.37 12.91 5.53
N SER A 64 4.40 13.07 4.21
CA SER A 64 3.37 12.58 3.31
C SER A 64 3.97 11.43 2.50
N ALA A 65 3.10 10.57 1.99
CA ALA A 65 3.53 9.49 1.12
C ALA A 65 2.58 9.33 -0.07
N SER A 66 3.06 8.66 -1.11
CA SER A 66 2.24 8.18 -2.21
C SER A 66 2.54 6.72 -2.52
N LEU A 67 1.51 5.97 -2.87
CA LEU A 67 1.56 4.59 -3.35
C LEU A 67 1.02 4.53 -4.77
N ALA A 68 1.65 3.70 -5.62
CA ALA A 68 1.19 3.40 -6.97
C ALA A 68 1.46 1.95 -7.37
N PHE A 69 0.49 1.36 -8.06
CA PHE A 69 0.68 0.16 -8.87
C PHE A 69 1.20 0.55 -10.25
N GLU A 70 2.50 0.34 -10.45
CA GLU A 70 3.18 0.69 -11.68
C GLU A 70 2.64 -0.10 -12.86
N GLN A 71 2.38 0.63 -13.95
CA GLN A 71 1.84 0.08 -15.19
C GLN A 71 0.47 -0.60 -15.01
N SER A 72 -0.28 -0.24 -13.96
CA SER A 72 -1.67 -0.62 -13.82
C SER A 72 -2.58 0.37 -14.54
N TYR A 73 -3.33 -0.12 -15.52
CA TYR A 73 -4.35 0.64 -16.25
C TYR A 73 -5.75 0.06 -16.08
N ALA A 74 -5.85 -1.06 -15.35
CA ALA A 74 -7.09 -1.75 -15.09
C ALA A 74 -7.61 -1.39 -13.69
N HIS A 75 -8.90 -1.63 -13.47
CA HIS A 75 -9.49 -1.50 -12.15
C HIS A 75 -8.87 -2.52 -11.19
N ILE A 76 -8.48 -2.07 -10.00
CA ILE A 76 -7.95 -2.88 -8.91
C ILE A 76 -8.96 -2.82 -7.75
N ASP A 77 -9.37 -3.98 -7.24
CA ASP A 77 -10.17 -4.06 -6.02
C ASP A 77 -9.75 -5.27 -5.17
N GLY A 78 -10.16 -5.26 -3.90
CA GLY A 78 -9.72 -6.21 -2.87
C GLY A 78 -8.67 -5.60 -1.93
N ASP A 79 -8.37 -6.28 -0.83
CA ASP A 79 -7.44 -5.81 0.21
C ASP A 79 -6.17 -6.68 0.33
N SER A 80 -5.98 -7.63 -0.57
CA SER A 80 -4.86 -8.59 -0.54
C SER A 80 -3.48 -7.98 -0.84
N ALA A 81 -3.41 -6.67 -1.10
CA ALA A 81 -2.18 -5.94 -1.31
C ALA A 81 -1.71 -5.16 -0.06
N THR A 82 -2.53 -5.09 0.99
CA THR A 82 -2.29 -4.18 2.12
C THR A 82 -1.01 -4.49 2.90
N VAL A 83 -0.60 -5.76 2.97
CA VAL A 83 0.72 -6.12 3.52
C VAL A 83 1.86 -5.60 2.64
N SER A 84 1.73 -5.72 1.31
CA SER A 84 2.73 -5.24 0.34
C SER A 84 2.87 -3.71 0.40
N GLU A 85 1.76 -2.99 0.51
CA GLU A 85 1.70 -1.53 0.70
C GLU A 85 2.38 -1.09 1.99
N GLY A 86 2.06 -1.74 3.10
CA GLY A 86 2.71 -1.51 4.39
C GLY A 86 4.22 -1.75 4.34
N CYS A 87 4.66 -2.86 3.75
CA CYS A 87 6.09 -3.16 3.57
C CYS A 87 6.79 -2.10 2.71
N ALA A 88 6.20 -1.68 1.60
CA ALA A 88 6.78 -0.66 0.71
C ALA A 88 6.95 0.69 1.43
N LEU A 89 5.94 1.12 2.19
CA LEU A 89 6.02 2.35 2.99
C LEU A 89 7.07 2.27 4.09
N LEU A 90 7.08 1.18 4.87
CA LEU A 90 8.07 0.99 5.94
C LEU A 90 9.50 0.91 5.39
N SER A 91 9.68 0.26 4.24
CA SER A 91 10.95 0.21 3.50
C SER A 91 11.42 1.60 3.09
N ALA A 92 10.53 2.40 2.50
CA ALA A 92 10.84 3.76 2.07
C ALA A 92 11.11 4.70 3.27
N LEU A 93 10.39 4.57 4.38
CA LEU A 93 10.61 5.32 5.62
C LEU A 93 11.93 4.97 6.30
N ALA A 94 12.27 3.69 6.37
CA ALA A 94 13.47 3.20 7.04
C ALA A 94 14.72 3.24 6.14
N ASN A 95 14.56 3.53 4.85
CA ASN A 95 15.61 3.40 3.83
C ASN A 95 16.26 1.99 3.83
N VAL A 96 15.43 0.95 3.95
CA VAL A 96 15.84 -0.46 3.97
C VAL A 96 15.30 -1.17 2.73
N PRO A 97 16.14 -1.77 1.88
CA PRO A 97 15.68 -2.38 0.63
C PRO A 97 14.85 -3.66 0.86
N ILE A 98 13.81 -3.85 0.04
CA ILE A 98 13.04 -5.11 -0.02
C ILE A 98 13.67 -6.05 -1.06
N ASN A 99 13.83 -7.32 -0.71
CA ASN A 99 14.30 -8.35 -1.65
C ASN A 99 13.26 -8.58 -2.77
N GLN A 100 13.60 -8.17 -3.99
CA GLN A 100 12.73 -8.26 -5.16
C GLN A 100 12.53 -9.69 -5.69
N SER A 101 13.21 -10.68 -5.12
CA SER A 101 13.03 -12.10 -5.49
C SER A 101 11.79 -12.73 -4.84
N LEU A 102 11.08 -12.00 -3.97
CA LEU A 102 9.91 -12.46 -3.24
C LEU A 102 8.71 -11.57 -3.57
N ALA A 103 7.63 -12.17 -4.08
CA ALA A 103 6.34 -11.50 -4.21
C ALA A 103 5.57 -11.57 -2.87
N ILE A 104 4.74 -10.57 -2.60
CA ILE A 104 3.96 -10.46 -1.37
C ILE A 104 2.48 -10.35 -1.73
N THR A 105 1.65 -11.08 -1.00
CA THR A 105 0.20 -10.93 -0.95
C THR A 105 -0.27 -11.24 0.46
N GLY A 106 -1.32 -10.56 0.89
CA GLY A 106 -1.89 -10.66 2.23
C GLY A 106 -2.66 -9.39 2.56
N SER A 107 -3.83 -9.57 3.15
CA SER A 107 -4.58 -8.48 3.77
C SER A 107 -4.10 -8.34 5.21
N MET A 108 -4.18 -7.15 5.78
CA MET A 108 -3.87 -6.94 7.20
C MET A 108 -5.02 -6.20 7.89
N ASN A 109 -5.19 -6.44 9.19
CA ASN A 109 -6.09 -5.66 10.02
C ASN A 109 -5.40 -4.42 10.62
N GLN A 110 -6.15 -3.58 11.35
CA GLN A 110 -5.61 -2.34 11.94
C GLN A 110 -4.56 -2.56 13.05
N LEU A 111 -4.40 -3.81 13.51
CA LEU A 111 -3.40 -4.20 14.51
C LEU A 111 -2.11 -4.73 13.86
N GLY A 112 -2.07 -4.83 12.53
CA GLY A 112 -0.92 -5.39 11.81
C GLY A 112 -0.93 -6.91 11.67
N GLU A 113 -2.05 -7.56 11.99
CA GLU A 113 -2.19 -9.02 11.84
C GLU A 113 -2.64 -9.36 10.42
N VAL A 114 -2.04 -10.42 9.85
CA VAL A 114 -2.28 -10.94 8.49
C VAL A 114 -3.25 -12.11 8.54
#